data_AF-A0A947Z188-F1
#
_entry.id   AF-A0A947Z188-F1
#
_cell.length_a   1.000
_cell.length_b   1.000
_cell.length_c   1.000
_cell.angle_alpha   90.00
_cell.angle_beta   90.00
_cell.angle_gamma   90.00
#
_symmetry.space_group_name_H-M   'P 1'
#
loop_
_entity.id
_entity.type
_entity.pdbx_description
1 polymer ?
#
loop_
_entity_poly.entity_id
_entity_poly.type
_entity_poly.pdbx_seq_one_letter_code
_entity_poly.pdbx_strand_id
1 'polypeptide(L)'
;MKKFILISVLVAIMGCDDSSNSDNNTNNNNQVLTQEDIIKACLIKDACGVLTGGYIAPCVKSYYEEAPMRGNKEIWDQLYRCTLEAGSDCNAVKMCFGNNELPQSCDYNQSKGSCYGNIRYYCESFSSTQYAMDCSASGQVCIIGNDGSPQCSAGPCDEETFEGGCQDNRIHVCQNGYINTTDCSVLGLTCQRFELEGGEFMIGCYGTGGQCDPENFEPFCDSETKVTCELGITTEIDCTSLPGEKKCELVGGTPWCNPAGTECTEGQETCIDSFKANICIDGHIYEEDCSALGFTRCTGIGANHDIGAHCTH
;
A
#
# COMPACT_ATOMS: atom_id res chain seq x y z
N MET A 1 -31.88 -27.86 62.56
CA MET A 1 -32.36 -28.46 61.29
C MET A 1 -31.39 -28.11 60.18
N LYS A 2 -31.18 -29.05 59.26
CA LYS A 2 -30.35 -29.01 58.03
C LYS A 2 -28.83 -29.16 58.23
N LYS A 3 -28.37 -30.41 58.10
CA LYS A 3 -27.01 -30.79 57.72
C LYS A 3 -26.85 -30.50 56.23
N PHE A 4 -25.79 -29.80 55.83
CA PHE A 4 -25.35 -29.74 54.44
C PHE A 4 -24.17 -30.71 54.26
N ILE A 5 -24.35 -31.66 53.35
CA ILE A 5 -23.35 -32.62 52.89
C ILE A 5 -22.64 -31.96 51.71
N LEU A 6 -21.33 -31.73 51.82
CA LEU A 6 -20.48 -31.37 50.69
C LEU A 6 -20.02 -32.67 50.02
N ILE A 7 -20.48 -32.88 48.79
CA ILE A 7 -20.01 -33.94 47.89
C ILE A 7 -18.84 -33.38 47.09
N SER A 8 -17.63 -33.85 47.37
CA SER A 8 -16.45 -33.62 46.55
C SER A 8 -16.48 -34.60 45.37
N VAL A 9 -16.68 -34.08 44.16
CA VAL A 9 -16.51 -34.84 42.91
C VAL A 9 -15.05 -34.74 42.51
N LEU A 10 -14.34 -35.87 42.58
CA LEU A 10 -13.06 -36.07 41.89
C LEU A 10 -13.35 -36.27 40.40
N VAL A 11 -12.98 -35.30 39.57
CA VAL A 11 -12.89 -35.47 38.12
C VAL A 11 -11.47 -35.91 37.81
N ALA A 12 -11.32 -37.15 37.36
CA ALA A 12 -10.08 -37.65 36.77
C ALA A 12 -9.98 -37.09 35.35
N ILE A 13 -9.01 -36.20 35.13
CA ILE A 13 -8.68 -35.70 33.79
C ILE A 13 -7.69 -36.70 33.19
N MET A 14 -8.16 -37.48 32.22
CA MET A 14 -7.30 -38.29 31.35
C MET A 14 -6.48 -37.33 30.48
N GLY A 15 -5.15 -37.45 30.56
CA GLY A 15 -4.23 -36.75 29.69
C GLY A 15 -4.28 -37.31 28.28
N CYS A 16 -4.62 -36.45 27.33
CA CYS A 16 -4.21 -36.59 25.94
C CYS A 16 -2.96 -35.72 25.77
N ASP A 17 -1.84 -36.39 25.55
CA ASP A 17 -0.54 -35.81 25.25
C ASP A 17 -0.45 -35.64 23.72
N ASP A 18 -0.97 -34.52 23.21
CA ASP A 18 -0.71 -34.05 21.85
C ASP A 18 0.28 -32.89 21.94
N SER A 19 1.54 -33.22 22.23
CA SER A 19 2.67 -32.33 21.99
C SER A 19 2.97 -32.30 20.49
N SER A 20 2.11 -31.63 19.72
CA SER A 20 2.51 -31.08 18.44
C SER A 20 3.39 -29.88 18.73
N ASN A 21 4.69 -30.14 18.79
CA ASN A 21 5.73 -29.11 18.81
C ASN A 21 5.67 -28.36 17.47
N SER A 22 4.72 -27.43 17.36
CA SER A 22 4.72 -26.38 16.35
C SER A 22 5.86 -25.47 16.72
N ASP A 23 7.05 -25.78 16.20
CA ASP A 23 8.14 -24.84 16.10
C ASP A 23 7.63 -23.68 15.23
N ASN A 24 6.94 -22.73 15.89
CA ASN A 24 6.49 -21.48 15.30
C ASN A 24 7.75 -20.76 14.85
N ASN A 25 8.08 -20.94 13.59
CA ASN A 25 9.15 -20.27 12.89
C ASN A 25 8.73 -18.81 12.64
N THR A 26 8.62 -18.02 13.72
CA THR A 26 8.25 -16.59 13.70
C THR A 26 9.32 -15.69 13.09
N ASN A 27 10.43 -16.24 12.59
CA ASN A 27 11.56 -15.46 12.09
C ASN A 27 11.37 -14.90 10.66
N ASN A 28 10.32 -15.29 9.92
CA ASN A 28 10.13 -14.83 8.53
C ASN A 28 9.17 -13.64 8.36
N ASN A 29 8.50 -13.16 9.41
CA ASN A 29 7.51 -12.08 9.28
C ASN A 29 8.11 -10.71 8.96
N ASN A 30 9.42 -10.53 9.13
CA ASN A 30 10.10 -9.25 8.86
C ASN A 30 10.71 -9.16 7.46
N GLN A 31 10.47 -10.13 6.56
CA GLN A 31 11.34 -10.28 5.38
C GLN A 31 11.30 -9.13 4.34
N VAL A 32 10.40 -8.16 4.27
CA VAL A 32 10.24 -7.31 3.04
C VAL A 32 9.87 -8.16 1.81
N LEU A 33 8.70 -7.89 1.23
CA LEU A 33 8.29 -8.55 -0.02
C LEU A 33 9.10 -8.00 -1.19
N THR A 34 9.56 -8.90 -2.06
CA THR A 34 10.27 -8.55 -3.30
C THR A 34 9.30 -8.02 -4.35
N GLN A 35 9.80 -7.39 -5.43
CA GLN A 35 8.95 -6.94 -6.53
C GLN A 35 8.17 -8.10 -7.17
N GLU A 36 8.82 -9.25 -7.33
CA GLU A 36 8.19 -10.49 -7.80
C GLU A 36 7.04 -10.94 -6.88
N ASP A 37 7.22 -10.90 -5.56
CA ASP A 37 6.16 -11.24 -4.60
C ASP A 37 4.95 -10.31 -4.75
N ILE A 38 5.18 -9.01 -4.96
CA ILE A 38 4.11 -8.03 -5.13
C ILE A 38 3.36 -8.23 -6.44
N ILE A 39 4.07 -8.50 -7.53
CA ILE A 39 3.46 -8.80 -8.82
C ILE A 39 2.55 -10.03 -8.70
N LYS A 40 3.04 -11.10 -8.06
CA LYS A 40 2.25 -12.32 -7.81
C LYS A 40 1.03 -12.06 -6.92
N ALA A 41 1.19 -11.30 -5.84
CA ALA A 41 0.08 -10.93 -4.96
C ALA A 41 -0.98 -10.12 -5.72
N CYS A 42 -0.56 -9.15 -6.55
CA CYS A 42 -1.46 -8.37 -7.39
C CYS A 42 -2.22 -9.24 -8.41
N LEU A 43 -1.55 -10.17 -9.09
CA LEU A 43 -2.16 -11.14 -10.00
C LEU A 43 -3.18 -12.05 -9.32
N ILE A 44 -2.83 -12.63 -8.16
CA ILE A 44 -3.72 -13.50 -7.38
C ILE A 44 -4.96 -12.73 -6.93
N LYS A 45 -4.75 -11.53 -6.39
CA LYS A 45 -5.82 -10.65 -5.90
C LYS A 45 -6.80 -10.29 -7.00
N ASP A 46 -6.28 -9.88 -8.16
CA ASP A 46 -7.07 -9.55 -9.35
C ASP A 46 -7.85 -10.77 -9.87
N ALA A 47 -7.19 -11.93 -9.99
CA ALA A 47 -7.80 -13.19 -10.41
C ALA A 47 -8.97 -13.62 -9.51
N CYS A 48 -8.92 -13.25 -8.22
CA CYS A 48 -9.96 -13.52 -7.25
C CYS A 48 -11.02 -12.42 -7.13
N GLY A 49 -10.97 -11.39 -7.99
CA GLY A 49 -11.95 -10.31 -8.07
C GLY A 49 -11.86 -9.31 -6.93
N VAL A 50 -10.70 -9.15 -6.31
CA VAL A 50 -10.45 -8.14 -5.27
C VAL A 50 -9.82 -6.90 -5.92
N LEU A 51 -10.67 -5.99 -6.40
CA LEU A 51 -10.26 -4.84 -7.22
C LEU A 51 -9.87 -3.60 -6.40
N THR A 52 -9.01 -3.77 -5.40
CA THR A 52 -8.50 -2.67 -4.58
C THR A 52 -7.26 -2.05 -5.25
N GLY A 53 -7.40 -0.92 -5.96
CA GLY A 53 -6.23 -0.19 -6.51
C GLY A 53 -5.95 -0.38 -8.00
N GLY A 54 -6.91 -0.85 -8.79
CA GLY A 54 -6.79 -0.93 -10.26
C GLY A 54 -6.06 -2.17 -10.78
N TYR A 55 -5.51 -2.05 -11.99
CA TYR A 55 -4.73 -3.09 -12.70
C TYR A 55 -3.41 -3.45 -11.99
N ILE A 56 -2.63 -4.38 -12.55
CA ILE A 56 -1.44 -4.94 -11.88
C ILE A 56 -0.37 -3.86 -11.68
N ALA A 57 -0.06 -3.06 -12.70
CA ALA A 57 0.93 -1.98 -12.58
C ALA A 57 0.56 -0.92 -11.52
N PRO A 58 -0.66 -0.35 -11.52
CA PRO A 58 -1.14 0.47 -10.41
C PRO A 58 -1.06 -0.21 -9.04
N CYS A 59 -1.39 -1.50 -8.95
CA CYS A 59 -1.33 -2.29 -7.71
C CYS A 59 0.11 -2.37 -7.15
N VAL A 60 1.09 -2.63 -8.02
CA VAL A 60 2.52 -2.66 -7.67
C VAL A 60 3.00 -1.26 -7.26
N LYS A 61 2.65 -0.23 -8.03
CA LYS A 61 3.03 1.16 -7.77
C LYS A 61 2.46 1.68 -6.46
N SER A 62 1.18 1.44 -6.18
CA SER A 62 0.56 1.81 -4.91
C SER A 62 1.26 1.16 -3.71
N TYR A 63 1.80 -0.05 -3.85
CA TYR A 63 2.55 -0.70 -2.78
C TYR A 63 3.94 -0.08 -2.54
N TYR A 64 4.67 0.26 -3.60
CA TYR A 64 6.04 0.75 -3.47
C TYR A 64 6.12 2.26 -3.23
N GLU A 65 5.20 3.04 -3.80
CA GLU A 65 5.24 4.49 -3.73
C GLU A 65 4.21 5.02 -2.73
N GLU A 66 2.92 4.72 -2.93
CA GLU A 66 1.85 5.39 -2.18
C GLU A 66 1.71 4.90 -0.75
N ALA A 67 1.77 3.58 -0.53
CA ALA A 67 1.59 2.97 0.78
C ALA A 67 2.69 3.38 1.76
N PRO A 68 4.00 3.33 1.42
CA PRO A 68 5.05 3.77 2.32
C PRO A 68 4.99 5.27 2.56
N MET A 69 4.72 6.07 1.51
CA MET A 69 4.53 7.51 1.67
C MET A 69 3.41 7.80 2.68
N ARG A 70 2.29 7.06 2.65
CA ARG A 70 1.18 7.26 3.61
C ARG A 70 1.40 6.60 4.98
N GLY A 71 2.56 5.98 5.22
CA GLY A 71 2.82 5.22 6.44
C GLY A 71 1.91 4.01 6.61
N ASN A 72 1.50 3.39 5.50
CA ASN A 72 0.59 2.24 5.44
C ASN A 72 1.27 0.97 4.94
N LYS A 73 2.60 0.99 4.76
CA LYS A 73 3.35 -0.13 4.17
C LYS A 73 3.06 -1.45 4.89
N GLU A 74 3.11 -1.44 6.22
CA GLU A 74 2.92 -2.63 7.04
C GLU A 74 1.53 -3.27 6.87
N ILE A 75 0.49 -2.45 6.68
CA ILE A 75 -0.87 -2.92 6.37
C ILE A 75 -0.85 -3.71 5.06
N TRP A 76 -0.23 -3.15 4.02
CA TRP A 76 -0.17 -3.80 2.70
C TRP A 76 0.75 -5.02 2.67
N ASP A 77 1.89 -4.98 3.38
CA ASP A 77 2.76 -6.14 3.56
C ASP A 77 1.98 -7.32 4.16
N GLN A 78 1.15 -7.08 5.18
CA GLN A 78 0.31 -8.12 5.79
C GLN A 78 -0.73 -8.66 4.80
N LEU A 79 -1.44 -7.78 4.09
CA LEU A 79 -2.46 -8.18 3.11
C LEU A 79 -1.86 -9.03 1.98
N TYR A 80 -0.71 -8.65 1.46
CA TYR A 80 -0.07 -9.38 0.36
C TYR A 80 0.61 -10.66 0.80
N ARG A 81 1.18 -10.72 2.01
CA ARG A 81 1.63 -12.01 2.59
C ARG A 81 0.47 -13.00 2.72
N CYS A 82 -0.67 -12.54 3.25
CA CYS A 82 -1.88 -13.36 3.33
C CYS A 82 -2.35 -13.81 1.93
N THR A 83 -2.32 -12.90 0.95
CA THR A 83 -2.69 -13.21 -0.44
C THR A 83 -1.80 -14.28 -1.06
N LEU A 84 -0.48 -14.17 -0.88
CA LEU A 84 0.49 -15.14 -1.37
C LEU A 84 0.35 -16.50 -0.69
N GLU A 85 0.09 -16.52 0.63
CA GLU A 85 -0.17 -17.75 1.38
C GLU A 85 -1.47 -18.44 0.94
N ALA A 86 -2.52 -17.67 0.65
CA ALA A 86 -3.80 -18.17 0.16
C ALA A 86 -3.70 -18.79 -1.25
N GLY A 87 -2.75 -18.32 -2.08
CA GLY A 87 -2.59 -18.79 -3.45
C GLY A 87 -3.88 -18.64 -4.27
N SER A 88 -4.32 -19.69 -4.95
CA SER A 88 -5.53 -19.65 -5.79
C SER A 88 -6.85 -19.90 -5.04
N ASP A 89 -6.84 -20.04 -3.71
CA ASP A 89 -8.07 -20.09 -2.90
C ASP A 89 -8.66 -18.68 -2.78
N CYS A 90 -9.56 -18.35 -3.71
CA CYS A 90 -10.15 -17.02 -3.78
C CYS A 90 -11.03 -16.65 -2.59
N ASN A 91 -11.52 -17.60 -1.79
CA ASN A 91 -12.21 -17.26 -0.55
C ASN A 91 -11.19 -16.82 0.51
N ALA A 92 -10.07 -17.54 0.63
CA ALA A 92 -8.99 -17.16 1.52
C ALA A 92 -8.37 -15.80 1.12
N VAL A 93 -8.12 -15.56 -0.18
CA VAL A 93 -7.67 -14.25 -0.68
C VAL A 93 -8.65 -13.14 -0.32
N LYS A 94 -9.95 -13.34 -0.51
CA LYS A 94 -10.97 -12.36 -0.12
C LYS A 94 -10.99 -12.11 1.38
N MET A 95 -10.80 -13.14 2.19
CA MET A 95 -10.71 -13.01 3.65
C MET A 95 -9.51 -12.19 4.11
N CYS A 96 -8.39 -12.21 3.37
CA CYS A 96 -7.26 -11.30 3.62
C CYS A 96 -7.70 -9.84 3.61
N PHE A 97 -8.55 -9.45 2.65
CA PHE A 97 -9.08 -8.09 2.51
C PHE A 97 -10.41 -7.87 3.26
N GLY A 98 -10.85 -8.82 4.07
CA GLY A 98 -12.07 -8.73 4.89
C GLY A 98 -11.79 -8.91 6.38
N ASN A 99 -10.53 -8.77 6.81
CA ASN A 99 -10.11 -8.96 8.19
C ASN A 99 -10.51 -10.34 8.75
N ASN A 100 -10.17 -11.40 8.00
CA ASN A 100 -10.53 -12.80 8.27
C ASN A 100 -12.03 -13.13 8.13
N GLU A 101 -12.81 -12.24 7.51
CA GLU A 101 -14.20 -12.49 7.12
C GLU A 101 -14.35 -12.30 5.61
N LEU A 102 -15.36 -12.92 5.01
CA LEU A 102 -15.65 -12.67 3.59
C LEU A 102 -16.18 -11.24 3.42
N PRO A 103 -15.61 -10.44 2.49
CA PRO A 103 -16.13 -9.14 2.10
C PRO A 103 -17.63 -9.21 1.78
N GLN A 104 -18.39 -8.26 2.32
CA GLN A 104 -19.83 -8.16 2.11
C GLN A 104 -20.14 -7.14 1.01
N SER A 105 -21.31 -7.21 0.39
CA SER A 105 -21.76 -6.15 -0.50
C SER A 105 -22.11 -4.88 0.29
N CYS A 106 -21.92 -3.73 -0.33
CA CYS A 106 -22.25 -2.42 0.24
C CYS A 106 -22.80 -1.49 -0.84
N ASP A 107 -23.51 -0.44 -0.42
CA ASP A 107 -23.92 0.65 -1.31
C ASP A 107 -23.11 1.89 -0.96
N TYR A 108 -22.16 2.26 -1.83
CA TYR A 108 -21.27 3.40 -1.64
C TYR A 108 -22.02 4.73 -1.44
N ASN A 109 -23.21 4.86 -2.03
CA ASN A 109 -24.03 6.07 -1.88
C ASN A 109 -24.76 6.14 -0.53
N GLN A 110 -24.92 5.01 0.15
CA GLN A 110 -25.55 4.94 1.48
C GLN A 110 -24.51 4.93 2.61
N SER A 111 -23.39 4.24 2.42
CA SER A 111 -22.31 4.15 3.40
C SER A 111 -20.96 4.02 2.71
N LYS A 112 -20.07 4.97 2.98
CA LYS A 112 -18.67 4.90 2.56
C LYS A 112 -17.86 3.90 3.41
N GLY A 113 -18.43 3.45 4.53
CA GLY A 113 -17.82 2.48 5.43
C GLY A 113 -18.01 2.81 6.91
N SER A 114 -17.18 2.20 7.76
CA SER A 114 -17.22 2.34 9.23
C SER A 114 -15.87 2.01 9.87
N CYS A 115 -15.71 2.37 11.13
CA CYS A 115 -14.58 1.99 11.97
C CYS A 115 -15.09 1.13 13.13
N TYR A 116 -14.48 -0.04 13.35
CA TYR A 116 -14.70 -0.87 14.53
C TYR A 116 -13.36 -1.09 15.22
N GLY A 117 -13.10 -0.32 16.29
CA GLY A 117 -11.76 -0.23 16.87
C GLY A 117 -10.77 0.33 15.84
N ASN A 118 -9.66 -0.38 15.62
CA ASN A 118 -8.65 0.00 14.61
C ASN A 118 -8.90 -0.62 13.23
N ILE A 119 -10.01 -1.34 13.05
CA ILE A 119 -10.35 -1.94 11.76
C ILE A 119 -11.16 -0.93 10.93
N ARG A 120 -10.60 -0.57 9.79
CA ARG A 120 -11.22 0.25 8.75
C ARG A 120 -12.01 -0.63 7.80
N TYR A 121 -13.33 -0.50 7.81
CA TYR A 121 -14.21 -1.11 6.81
C TYR A 121 -14.60 -0.06 5.78
N TYR A 122 -14.18 -0.16 4.53
CA TYR A 122 -14.53 0.81 3.48
C TYR A 122 -15.30 0.15 2.35
N CYS A 123 -16.29 0.85 1.82
CA CYS A 123 -17.02 0.43 0.64
C CYS A 123 -16.26 0.88 -0.60
N GLU A 124 -15.87 -0.05 -1.46
CA GLU A 124 -15.22 0.28 -2.72
C GLU A 124 -16.30 0.62 -3.78
N SER A 125 -16.15 1.78 -4.42
CA SER A 125 -17.16 2.39 -5.28
C SER A 125 -17.43 1.65 -6.60
N PHE A 126 -16.44 0.97 -7.18
CA PHE A 126 -16.58 0.26 -8.45
C PHE A 126 -17.20 -1.14 -8.30
N SER A 127 -16.83 -1.84 -7.23
CA SER A 127 -17.19 -3.24 -6.96
C SER A 127 -18.35 -3.38 -5.97
N SER A 128 -18.80 -2.29 -5.34
CA SER A 128 -19.83 -2.31 -4.29
C SER A 128 -19.54 -3.37 -3.22
N THR A 129 -18.26 -3.54 -2.89
CA THR A 129 -17.74 -4.55 -1.95
C THR A 129 -17.08 -3.84 -0.78
N GLN A 130 -17.40 -4.29 0.43
CA GLN A 130 -16.82 -3.78 1.66
C GLN A 130 -15.57 -4.57 2.02
N TYR A 131 -14.43 -3.88 2.02
CA TYR A 131 -13.14 -4.42 2.44
C TYR A 131 -12.79 -3.91 3.83
N ALA A 132 -11.89 -4.62 4.51
CA ALA A 132 -11.41 -4.31 5.83
C ALA A 132 -9.87 -4.24 5.88
N MET A 133 -9.34 -3.29 6.63
CA MET A 133 -7.90 -3.11 6.88
C MET A 133 -7.68 -2.86 8.37
N ASP A 134 -6.69 -3.54 8.96
CA ASP A 134 -6.27 -3.28 10.34
C ASP A 134 -5.25 -2.14 10.35
N CYS A 135 -5.70 -0.94 10.75
CA CYS A 135 -4.83 0.23 10.82
C CYS A 135 -3.72 0.08 11.86
N SER A 136 -3.89 -0.80 12.85
CA SER A 136 -2.89 -0.98 13.90
C SER A 136 -1.60 -1.64 13.41
N ALA A 137 -1.64 -2.32 12.27
CA ALA A 137 -0.47 -2.93 11.64
C ALA A 137 0.61 -1.89 11.29
N SER A 138 0.23 -0.64 10.99
CA SER A 138 1.16 0.48 10.77
C SER A 138 1.18 1.51 11.92
N GLY A 139 0.68 1.13 13.10
CA GLY A 139 0.62 2.03 14.27
C GLY A 139 -0.42 3.15 14.12
N GLN A 140 -1.36 3.02 13.17
CA GLN A 140 -2.43 3.98 12.93
C GLN A 140 -3.74 3.55 13.62
N VAL A 141 -4.71 4.45 13.60
CA VAL A 141 -6.07 4.23 14.12
C VAL A 141 -7.10 4.44 13.01
N CYS A 142 -8.24 3.77 13.10
CA CYS A 142 -9.34 4.01 12.18
C CYS A 142 -10.14 5.23 12.63
N ILE A 143 -10.27 6.23 11.75
CA ILE A 143 -11.03 7.45 11.98
C ILE A 143 -12.06 7.63 10.87
N ILE A 144 -13.27 8.06 11.25
CA ILE A 144 -14.29 8.52 10.30
C ILE A 144 -14.05 10.00 10.04
N GLY A 145 -13.71 10.35 8.80
CA GLY A 145 -13.53 11.73 8.40
C GLY A 145 -14.84 12.52 8.37
N ASN A 146 -14.71 13.84 8.25
CA ASN A 146 -15.83 14.78 8.14
C ASN A 146 -16.77 14.49 6.95
N ASP A 147 -16.26 13.81 5.92
CA ASP A 147 -17.00 13.38 4.75
C ASP A 147 -17.68 12.01 4.91
N GLY A 148 -17.58 11.39 6.09
CA GLY A 148 -18.08 10.05 6.42
C GLY A 148 -17.19 8.90 5.95
N SER A 149 -16.04 9.16 5.31
CA SER A 149 -15.13 8.10 4.85
C SER A 149 -14.25 7.60 5.99
N PRO A 150 -14.16 6.28 6.23
CA PRO A 150 -13.20 5.72 7.19
C PRO A 150 -11.78 5.72 6.58
N GLN A 151 -10.78 6.07 7.39
CA GLN A 151 -9.38 6.11 7.01
C GLN A 151 -8.48 5.53 8.11
N CYS A 152 -7.38 4.90 7.71
CA CYS A 152 -6.27 4.67 8.62
C CYS A 152 -5.45 5.96 8.68
N SER A 153 -5.24 6.49 9.88
CA SER A 153 -4.62 7.79 10.13
C SER A 153 -3.85 7.80 11.45
N ALA A 154 -2.92 8.74 11.60
CA ALA A 154 -2.22 8.98 12.87
C ALA A 154 -3.16 9.44 14.00
N GLY A 155 -4.36 9.94 13.69
CA GLY A 155 -5.36 10.32 14.68
C GLY A 155 -6.41 11.31 14.14
N PRO A 156 -7.45 11.62 14.93
CA PRO A 156 -8.38 12.69 14.60
C PRO A 156 -7.71 14.05 14.75
N CYS A 157 -8.20 15.05 14.04
CA CYS A 157 -7.76 16.44 14.19
C CYS A 157 -8.89 17.41 13.90
N ASP A 158 -8.67 18.66 14.30
CA ASP A 158 -9.54 19.79 14.01
C ASP A 158 -8.82 20.73 13.03
N GLU A 159 -9.41 20.96 11.86
CA GLU A 159 -8.76 21.70 10.77
C GLU A 159 -8.53 23.17 11.09
N GLU A 160 -9.27 23.75 12.04
CA GLU A 160 -9.13 25.16 12.43
C GLU A 160 -7.98 25.37 13.43
N THR A 161 -7.66 24.34 14.22
CA THR A 161 -6.71 24.44 15.33
C THR A 161 -5.45 23.60 15.15
N PHE A 162 -5.42 22.66 14.21
CA PHE A 162 -4.26 21.83 13.94
C PHE A 162 -3.24 22.57 13.06
N GLU A 163 -2.11 22.95 13.64
CA GLU A 163 -1.07 23.74 12.94
C GLU A 163 -0.29 22.97 11.85
N GLY A 164 -0.38 21.63 11.84
CA GLY A 164 0.47 20.79 11.02
C GLY A 164 1.94 20.81 11.48
N GLY A 165 2.72 19.82 11.04
CA GLY A 165 4.13 19.81 11.38
C GLY A 165 4.93 18.68 10.79
N CYS A 166 6.23 18.70 11.07
CA CYS A 166 7.13 17.59 10.84
C CYS A 166 7.34 16.82 12.13
N GLN A 167 7.10 15.52 12.09
CA GLN A 167 7.41 14.60 13.19
C GLN A 167 8.10 13.37 12.61
N ASP A 168 9.27 13.00 13.14
CA ASP A 168 10.02 11.80 12.74
C ASP A 168 10.22 11.67 11.21
N ASN A 169 10.54 12.79 10.55
CA ASN A 169 10.67 12.92 9.09
C ASN A 169 9.38 12.74 8.27
N ARG A 170 8.22 12.88 8.92
CA ARG A 170 6.90 12.78 8.30
C ARG A 170 6.16 14.10 8.38
N ILE A 171 5.49 14.45 7.30
CA ILE A 171 4.54 15.56 7.26
C ILE A 171 3.25 15.08 7.94
N HIS A 172 2.73 15.87 8.87
CA HIS A 172 1.41 15.71 9.45
C HIS A 172 0.53 16.91 9.07
N VAL A 173 -0.57 16.65 8.37
CA VAL A 173 -1.54 17.68 7.96
C VAL A 173 -2.94 17.21 8.32
N CYS A 174 -3.76 18.11 8.86
CA CYS A 174 -5.16 17.83 9.12
C CYS A 174 -5.98 18.03 7.84
N GLN A 175 -6.73 17.00 7.44
CA GLN A 175 -7.66 17.12 6.32
C GLN A 175 -8.85 16.19 6.54
N ASN A 176 -10.06 16.70 6.34
CA ASN A 176 -11.30 15.97 6.57
C ASN A 176 -11.40 15.40 8.00
N GLY A 177 -10.89 16.12 9.00
CA GLY A 177 -10.98 15.72 10.42
C GLY A 177 -10.03 14.60 10.87
N TYR A 178 -9.05 14.20 10.04
CA TYR A 178 -8.01 13.24 10.42
C TYR A 178 -6.61 13.67 9.94
N ILE A 179 -5.58 13.17 10.62
CA ILE A 179 -4.18 13.51 10.36
C ILE A 179 -3.66 12.65 9.22
N ASN A 180 -3.48 13.25 8.05
CA ASN A 180 -2.73 12.65 6.95
C ASN A 180 -1.25 12.68 7.25
N THR A 181 -0.56 11.59 6.91
CA THR A 181 0.87 11.43 7.10
C THR A 181 1.54 11.24 5.74
N THR A 182 2.64 11.94 5.51
CA THR A 182 3.51 11.72 4.34
C THR A 182 4.95 11.50 4.81
N ASP A 183 5.49 10.30 4.62
CA ASP A 183 6.87 9.95 4.97
C ASP A 183 7.85 10.42 3.89
N CYS A 184 8.63 11.46 4.21
CA CYS A 184 9.57 12.03 3.26
C CYS A 184 10.79 11.13 2.99
N SER A 185 11.10 10.20 3.91
CA SER A 185 12.24 9.30 3.74
C SER A 185 12.08 8.37 2.54
N VAL A 186 10.84 8.06 2.17
CA VAL A 186 10.51 7.23 1.00
C VAL A 186 10.98 7.88 -0.31
N LEU A 187 11.09 9.20 -0.33
CA LEU A 187 11.57 9.98 -1.47
C LEU A 187 13.07 10.35 -1.34
N GLY A 188 13.75 9.89 -0.28
CA GLY A 188 15.09 10.37 0.06
C GLY A 188 15.12 11.82 0.55
N LEU A 189 13.97 12.37 0.97
CA LEU A 189 13.81 13.78 1.34
C LEU A 189 13.65 13.95 2.85
N THR A 190 13.75 15.21 3.29
CA THR A 190 13.52 15.59 4.69
C THR A 190 12.23 16.40 4.84
N CYS A 191 11.44 16.09 5.86
CA CYS A 191 10.31 16.94 6.23
C CYS A 191 10.85 18.26 6.79
N GLN A 192 10.49 19.37 6.14
CA GLN A 192 10.89 20.71 6.59
C GLN A 192 9.69 21.64 6.68
N ARG A 193 9.81 22.61 7.59
CA ARG A 193 8.86 23.72 7.77
C ARG A 193 9.56 25.02 7.38
N PHE A 194 9.00 25.73 6.41
CA PHE A 194 9.48 27.03 5.96
C PHE A 194 8.53 28.14 6.36
N GLU A 195 9.07 29.27 6.78
CA GLU A 195 8.32 30.51 6.97
C GLU A 195 8.32 31.29 5.64
N LEU A 196 7.14 31.58 5.12
CA LEU A 196 6.94 32.39 3.93
C LEU A 196 6.88 33.87 4.29
N GLU A 197 7.02 34.73 3.29
CA GLU A 197 6.79 36.16 3.48
C GLU A 197 5.35 36.40 3.97
N GLY A 198 5.22 37.06 5.13
CA GLY A 198 3.93 37.28 5.79
C GLY A 198 3.69 36.42 7.03
N GLY A 199 4.64 35.56 7.41
CA GLY A 199 4.57 34.73 8.62
C GLY A 199 3.69 33.48 8.47
N GLU A 200 3.26 33.17 7.25
CA GLU A 200 2.66 31.89 6.91
C GLU A 200 3.73 30.80 6.89
N PHE A 201 3.35 29.54 7.12
CA PHE A 201 4.28 28.42 7.06
C PHE A 201 3.88 27.42 5.98
N MET A 202 4.88 26.88 5.29
CA MET A 202 4.72 25.72 4.40
C MET A 202 5.45 24.52 5.01
N ILE A 203 4.84 23.35 4.92
CA ILE A 203 5.44 22.07 5.34
C ILE A 203 5.46 21.15 4.13
N GLY A 204 6.57 20.45 3.93
CA GLY A 204 6.75 19.58 2.77
C GLY A 204 7.98 18.69 2.88
N CYS A 205 8.14 17.82 1.89
CA CYS A 205 9.31 16.98 1.73
C CYS A 205 10.27 17.71 0.80
N TYR A 206 11.41 18.14 1.32
CA TYR A 206 12.39 18.93 0.58
C TYR A 206 13.79 18.35 0.76
N GLY A 207 14.67 18.63 -0.18
CA GLY A 207 16.08 18.27 -0.03
C GLY A 207 16.78 19.13 1.02
N THR A 208 17.98 18.69 1.37
CA THR A 208 18.84 19.33 2.36
C THR A 208 19.99 20.13 1.72
N GLY A 209 19.86 20.41 0.41
CA GLY A 209 20.87 21.10 -0.38
C GLY A 209 21.03 22.59 -0.02
N GLY A 210 21.92 23.26 -0.74
CA GLY A 210 22.17 24.69 -0.56
C GLY A 210 21.00 25.58 -0.99
N GLN A 211 21.10 26.87 -0.70
CA GLN A 211 20.18 27.87 -1.25
C GLN A 211 20.34 27.96 -2.77
N CYS A 212 19.23 28.11 -3.47
CA CYS A 212 19.17 28.34 -4.91
C CYS A 212 18.16 29.45 -5.22
N ASP A 213 18.28 30.05 -6.40
CA ASP A 213 17.32 31.04 -6.90
C ASP A 213 16.38 30.35 -7.89
N PRO A 214 15.10 30.12 -7.56
CA PRO A 214 14.17 29.42 -8.44
C PRO A 214 14.02 30.06 -9.83
N GLU A 215 14.25 31.37 -9.97
CA GLU A 215 14.14 32.07 -11.26
C GLU A 215 15.34 31.81 -12.18
N ASN A 216 16.51 31.57 -11.59
CA ASN A 216 17.77 31.44 -12.30
C ASN A 216 18.37 30.03 -12.24
N PHE A 217 17.74 29.12 -11.51
CA PHE A 217 18.18 27.74 -11.39
C PHE A 217 17.66 26.91 -12.58
N GLU A 218 18.57 26.29 -13.31
CA GLU A 218 18.26 25.33 -14.38
C GLU A 218 18.28 23.91 -13.78
N PRO A 219 17.13 23.22 -13.68
CA PRO A 219 17.08 21.85 -13.16
C PRO A 219 17.89 20.87 -14.03
N PHE A 220 18.59 19.92 -13.42
CA PHE A 220 19.46 18.99 -14.14
C PHE A 220 19.51 17.59 -13.50
N CYS A 221 20.06 16.63 -14.25
CA CYS A 221 20.45 15.33 -13.73
C CYS A 221 21.97 15.32 -13.51
N ASP A 222 22.40 15.04 -12.27
CA ASP A 222 23.79 14.70 -11.98
C ASP A 222 23.92 13.18 -11.90
N SER A 223 24.28 12.55 -13.02
CA SER A 223 24.26 11.10 -13.16
C SER A 223 22.85 10.54 -12.84
N GLU A 224 22.69 9.82 -11.72
CA GLU A 224 21.42 9.24 -11.28
C GLU A 224 20.65 10.12 -10.28
N THR A 225 21.19 11.29 -9.94
CA THR A 225 20.57 12.22 -9.00
C THR A 225 19.77 13.28 -9.73
N LYS A 226 18.47 13.36 -9.46
CA LYS A 226 17.59 14.46 -9.85
C LYS A 226 17.89 15.68 -8.99
N VAL A 227 18.28 16.79 -9.61
CA VAL A 227 18.56 18.05 -8.91
C VAL A 227 17.57 19.13 -9.35
N THR A 228 16.73 19.59 -8.42
CA THR A 228 15.74 20.67 -8.61
C THR A 228 15.97 21.80 -7.61
N CYS A 229 15.37 22.97 -7.85
CA CYS A 229 15.31 24.07 -6.89
C CYS A 229 13.86 24.28 -6.47
N GLU A 230 13.56 23.95 -5.22
CA GLU A 230 12.21 24.01 -4.66
C GLU A 230 12.21 25.00 -3.50
N LEU A 231 11.44 26.09 -3.63
CA LEU A 231 11.33 27.16 -2.62
C LEU A 231 12.68 27.75 -2.21
N GLY A 232 13.61 27.83 -3.17
CA GLY A 232 14.94 28.40 -2.94
C GLY A 232 15.91 27.47 -2.22
N ILE A 233 15.60 26.18 -2.15
CA ILE A 233 16.50 25.13 -1.64
C ILE A 233 16.69 24.08 -2.72
N THR A 234 17.94 23.66 -2.90
CA THR A 234 18.25 22.58 -3.83
C THR A 234 17.74 21.25 -3.27
N THR A 235 16.90 20.58 -4.06
CA THR A 235 16.39 19.25 -3.79
C THR A 235 17.15 18.24 -4.63
N GLU A 236 17.80 17.29 -3.97
CA GLU A 236 18.52 16.17 -4.59
C GLU A 236 17.79 14.87 -4.28
N ILE A 237 17.43 14.11 -5.31
CA ILE A 237 16.81 12.79 -5.17
C ILE A 237 17.66 11.79 -5.96
N ASP A 238 18.26 10.84 -5.26
CA ASP A 238 18.91 9.68 -5.89
C ASP A 238 17.82 8.77 -6.47
N CYS A 239 17.67 8.77 -7.79
CA CYS A 239 16.64 7.99 -8.46
C CYS A 239 16.87 6.49 -8.25
N THR A 240 18.10 6.02 -8.05
CA THR A 240 18.39 4.59 -7.82
C THR A 240 17.93 4.11 -6.44
N SER A 241 17.70 5.04 -5.51
CA SER A 241 17.13 4.73 -4.19
C SER A 241 15.61 4.57 -4.22
N LEU A 242 14.95 5.01 -5.29
CA LEU A 242 13.51 4.85 -5.46
C LEU A 242 13.18 3.43 -5.94
N PRO A 243 11.99 2.91 -5.61
CA PRO A 243 11.54 1.61 -6.11
C PRO A 243 11.51 1.57 -7.64
N GLY A 244 11.81 0.41 -8.23
CA GLY A 244 11.58 0.18 -9.66
C GLY A 244 12.70 0.61 -10.61
N GLU A 245 13.97 0.41 -10.20
CA GLU A 245 15.16 0.69 -11.00
C GLU A 245 15.05 2.02 -11.78
N LYS A 246 14.91 3.15 -11.07
CA LYS A 246 14.76 4.45 -11.74
C LYS A 246 16.12 5.04 -12.10
N LYS A 247 16.11 5.85 -13.16
CA LYS A 247 17.24 6.68 -13.59
C LYS A 247 16.82 8.14 -13.72
N CYS A 248 17.78 9.05 -13.58
CA CYS A 248 17.49 10.46 -13.83
C CYS A 248 17.53 10.77 -15.33
N GLU A 249 16.46 11.37 -15.86
CA GLU A 249 16.41 11.84 -17.24
C GLU A 249 15.74 13.21 -17.37
N LEU A 250 16.20 14.00 -18.36
CA LEU A 250 15.55 15.25 -18.73
C LEU A 250 14.37 14.99 -19.68
N VAL A 251 13.14 15.24 -19.20
CA VAL A 251 11.92 15.20 -20.02
C VAL A 251 11.44 16.63 -20.21
N GLY A 252 11.48 17.13 -21.45
CA GLY A 252 11.08 18.51 -21.75
C GLY A 252 11.92 19.56 -21.00
N GLY A 253 13.18 19.26 -20.70
CA GLY A 253 14.09 20.16 -19.95
C GLY A 253 13.92 20.13 -18.43
N THR A 254 13.05 19.27 -17.90
CA THR A 254 12.90 19.06 -16.44
C THR A 254 13.45 17.68 -16.08
N PRO A 255 14.26 17.52 -15.02
CA PRO A 255 14.76 16.23 -14.59
C PRO A 255 13.67 15.44 -13.87
N TRP A 256 13.55 14.15 -14.20
CA TRP A 256 12.59 13.21 -13.63
C TRP A 256 13.31 11.91 -13.28
N CYS A 257 12.86 11.24 -12.22
CA CYS A 257 13.23 9.85 -11.96
C CYS A 257 12.31 8.95 -12.77
N ASN A 258 12.73 8.62 -13.98
CA ASN A 258 12.00 7.76 -14.90
C ASN A 258 12.42 6.30 -14.71
N PRO A 259 11.57 5.35 -15.13
CA PRO A 259 11.98 3.96 -15.23
C PRO A 259 13.25 3.77 -16.07
N ALA A 260 14.18 2.91 -15.62
CA ALA A 260 15.38 2.56 -16.40
C ALA A 260 15.04 1.72 -17.62
N GLY A 261 14.04 0.84 -17.49
CA GLY A 261 13.60 -0.10 -18.50
C GLY A 261 13.01 0.57 -19.74
N THR A 262 13.24 -0.04 -20.90
CA THR A 262 12.70 0.41 -22.20
C THR A 262 12.10 -0.74 -23.00
N GLU A 263 11.86 -1.88 -22.37
CA GLU A 263 11.36 -3.11 -23.01
C GLU A 263 9.87 -2.98 -23.35
N CYS A 264 9.11 -2.20 -22.57
CA CYS A 264 7.68 -2.05 -22.68
C CYS A 264 7.21 -0.65 -22.22
N THR A 265 5.93 -0.34 -22.45
CA THR A 265 5.29 0.88 -21.92
C THR A 265 4.55 0.56 -20.64
N GLU A 266 4.67 1.40 -19.62
CA GLU A 266 3.96 1.24 -18.34
C GLU A 266 2.46 0.97 -18.55
N GLY A 267 1.92 -0.03 -17.83
CA GLY A 267 0.54 -0.48 -17.96
C GLY A 267 0.27 -1.38 -19.17
N GLN A 268 1.30 -1.71 -19.97
CA GLN A 268 1.19 -2.78 -20.96
C GLN A 268 1.14 -4.13 -20.24
N GLU A 269 -0.04 -4.72 -20.21
CA GLU A 269 -0.31 -6.01 -19.59
C GLU A 269 -0.99 -6.91 -20.63
N THR A 270 -0.37 -8.04 -21.00
CA THR A 270 -0.89 -8.97 -22.01
C THR A 270 -0.68 -10.43 -21.63
N CYS A 271 -1.50 -11.34 -22.16
CA CYS A 271 -1.21 -12.77 -22.09
C CYS A 271 -0.35 -13.17 -23.29
N ILE A 272 0.83 -13.72 -23.04
CA ILE A 272 1.72 -14.24 -24.10
C ILE A 272 1.10 -15.49 -24.72
N ASP A 273 0.56 -16.35 -23.86
CA ASP A 273 -0.14 -17.57 -24.22
C ASP A 273 -1.30 -17.82 -23.23
N SER A 274 -1.89 -19.01 -23.27
CA SER A 274 -3.02 -19.37 -22.40
C SER A 274 -2.66 -19.48 -20.93
N PHE A 275 -1.39 -19.37 -20.51
CA PHE A 275 -0.96 -19.56 -19.12
C PHE A 275 -0.07 -18.43 -18.62
N LYS A 276 0.61 -17.70 -19.49
CA LYS A 276 1.58 -16.67 -19.09
C LYS A 276 1.05 -15.24 -19.23
N ALA A 277 1.09 -14.51 -18.13
CA ALA A 277 0.92 -13.07 -18.09
C ALA A 277 2.25 -12.37 -18.32
N ASN A 278 2.22 -11.27 -19.07
CA ASN A 278 3.32 -10.34 -19.28
C ASN A 278 2.88 -8.99 -18.74
N ILE A 279 3.64 -8.46 -17.80
CA ILE A 279 3.32 -7.24 -17.05
C ILE A 279 4.48 -6.28 -17.20
N CYS A 280 4.20 -5.08 -17.69
CA CYS A 280 5.18 -4.01 -17.74
C CYS A 280 5.19 -3.24 -16.42
N ILE A 281 6.30 -3.34 -15.68
CA ILE A 281 6.56 -2.50 -14.50
C ILE A 281 7.87 -1.77 -14.76
N ASP A 282 7.82 -0.44 -14.73
CA ASP A 282 9.00 0.40 -14.86
C ASP A 282 9.80 0.09 -16.14
N GLY A 283 9.07 -0.13 -17.24
CA GLY A 283 9.65 -0.39 -18.55
C GLY A 283 10.35 -1.73 -18.69
N HIS A 284 10.25 -2.62 -17.70
CA HIS A 284 10.72 -4.01 -17.75
C HIS A 284 9.55 -4.98 -17.85
N ILE A 285 9.75 -6.04 -18.63
CA ILE A 285 8.79 -7.12 -18.78
C ILE A 285 8.97 -8.14 -17.65
N TYR A 286 7.90 -8.37 -16.90
CA TYR A 286 7.77 -9.45 -15.94
C TYR A 286 6.85 -10.53 -16.50
N GLU A 287 7.34 -11.75 -16.62
CA GLU A 287 6.55 -12.91 -17.02
C GLU A 287 6.14 -13.73 -15.81
N GLU A 288 4.84 -14.00 -15.68
CA GLU A 288 4.29 -14.81 -14.60
C GLU A 288 3.42 -15.95 -15.17
N ASP A 289 3.63 -17.16 -14.67
CA ASP A 289 2.87 -18.34 -15.05
C ASP A 289 1.65 -18.49 -14.12
N CYS A 290 0.45 -18.19 -14.65
CA CYS A 290 -0.81 -18.32 -13.93
C CYS A 290 -1.02 -19.73 -13.37
N SER A 291 -0.48 -20.77 -14.03
CA SER A 291 -0.59 -22.14 -13.52
C SER A 291 0.29 -22.40 -12.30
N ALA A 292 1.45 -21.74 -12.21
CA ALA A 292 2.29 -21.77 -11.02
C ALA A 292 1.62 -21.03 -9.83
N LEU A 293 0.77 -20.05 -10.12
CA LEU A 293 -0.08 -19.37 -9.13
C LEU A 293 -1.38 -20.14 -8.80
N GLY A 294 -1.61 -21.30 -9.43
CA GLY A 294 -2.76 -22.17 -9.16
C GLY A 294 -4.03 -21.84 -9.94
N PHE A 295 -3.94 -21.04 -11.01
CA PHE A 295 -5.02 -20.73 -11.94
C PHE A 295 -4.92 -21.56 -13.22
N THR A 296 -5.99 -21.65 -14.01
CA THR A 296 -6.03 -22.55 -15.19
C THR A 296 -5.64 -21.85 -16.48
N ARG A 297 -5.69 -20.52 -16.53
CA ARG A 297 -5.38 -19.76 -17.75
C ARG A 297 -5.02 -18.30 -17.48
N CYS A 298 -4.29 -17.70 -18.42
CA CYS A 298 -4.20 -16.26 -18.63
C CYS A 298 -5.23 -15.86 -19.69
N THR A 299 -6.04 -14.86 -19.39
CA THR A 299 -6.96 -14.23 -20.32
C THR A 299 -6.68 -12.74 -20.41
N GLY A 300 -6.43 -12.22 -21.62
CA GLY A 300 -6.55 -10.80 -21.89
C GLY A 300 -8.02 -10.52 -22.18
N ILE A 301 -8.68 -9.65 -21.42
CA ILE A 301 -10.12 -9.45 -21.61
C ILE A 301 -10.35 -8.74 -22.96
N GLY A 302 -10.87 -9.46 -23.94
CA GLY A 302 -11.17 -8.96 -25.29
C GLY A 302 -12.42 -8.08 -25.40
N ALA A 303 -12.71 -7.23 -24.40
CA ALA A 303 -13.76 -6.23 -24.48
C ALA A 303 -13.12 -4.85 -24.58
N ASN A 304 -13.68 -3.95 -25.39
CA ASN A 304 -13.14 -2.63 -25.78
C ASN A 304 -12.80 -1.66 -24.62
N HIS A 305 -12.84 -2.09 -23.36
CA HIS A 305 -12.59 -1.30 -22.15
C HIS A 305 -11.73 -1.98 -21.08
N ASP A 306 -11.36 -3.27 -21.24
CA ASP A 306 -10.54 -3.98 -20.26
C ASP A 306 -9.17 -4.32 -20.86
N ILE A 307 -8.18 -3.49 -20.57
CA ILE A 307 -6.81 -3.65 -21.04
C ILE A 307 -6.05 -4.31 -19.90
N GLY A 308 -5.66 -5.59 -20.03
CA GLY A 308 -4.87 -6.27 -19.01
C GLY A 308 -4.67 -7.77 -19.20
N ALA A 309 -3.66 -8.33 -18.52
CA ALA A 309 -3.46 -9.76 -18.38
C ALA A 309 -4.10 -10.24 -17.06
N HIS A 310 -4.98 -11.23 -17.13
CA HIS A 310 -5.69 -11.72 -15.95
C HIS A 310 -5.54 -13.24 -15.80
N CYS A 311 -5.12 -13.72 -14.64
CA CYS A 311 -5.19 -15.14 -14.33
C CYS A 311 -6.63 -15.52 -13.98
N THR A 312 -7.14 -16.65 -14.47
CA THR A 312 -8.52 -17.10 -14.20
C THR A 312 -8.60 -18.61 -14.00
N HIS A 313 -9.64 -19.06 -13.29
CA HIS A 313 -10.05 -20.46 -13.17
C HIS A 313 -10.83 -20.96 -14.39
#